data_AF-A0A151DVN8-F1
#
_entry.id   AF-A0A151DVN8-F1
#
_cell.length_a   1.000
_cell.length_b   1.000
_cell.length_c   1.000
_cell.angle_alpha   90.00
_cell.angle_beta   90.00
_cell.angle_gamma   90.00
#
_symmetry.space_group_name_H-M   'P 1'
#
loop_
_entity.id
_entity.type
_entity.pdbx_description
1 polymer ?
#
loop_
_entity_poly.entity_id
_entity_poly.type
_entity_poly.pdbx_seq_one_letter_code
_entity_poly.pdbx_strand_id
1 'polypeptide(L)'
;MNGNKIIVKSGIYNEYLIINKTIDIRGESPDTTIIKYEKNNVSIPDTAIFLNADNCTITGFKIICTKNSLDSIGIKINSSNNNILNNIISAFYKDIYLYSYTENNTIFSNILSNASFGIDAYNSHKNNISKNNITSCKTYGIYTLGSDYNIYSSNTFSNNNYGIRIKGSEYNELFSNKVYNNTYGMLFCCGARNNIIYYNNFKQNSLYNAKDDVSNQWDNGTVGNFWDDYEEKYPEAVKTNGIWNTPYNITGDKNVDRYPLVLIEDI
;
A
#
# COMPACT_ATOMS: atom_id res chain seq x y z
N MET A 1 26.19 -13.20 10.58
CA MET A 1 26.12 -12.77 12.00
C MET A 1 24.72 -13.07 12.48
N ASN A 2 24.57 -13.86 13.55
CA ASN A 2 23.27 -14.25 14.10
C ASN A 2 22.56 -13.00 14.65
N GLY A 3 21.65 -12.43 13.86
CA GLY A 3 20.69 -11.44 14.37
C GLY A 3 19.88 -12.09 15.49
N ASN A 4 19.77 -11.40 16.62
CA ASN A 4 19.03 -11.92 17.77
C ASN A 4 17.58 -12.16 17.35
N LYS A 5 17.17 -13.42 17.36
CA LYS A 5 15.79 -13.82 17.11
C LYS A 5 15.03 -13.80 18.43
N ILE A 6 13.93 -13.06 18.47
CA ILE A 6 13.00 -13.05 19.60
C ILE A 6 11.68 -13.66 19.13
N ILE A 7 11.22 -14.67 19.86
CA ILE A 7 9.87 -15.22 19.72
C ILE A 7 9.02 -14.67 20.85
N VAL A 8 7.95 -13.96 20.50
CA VAL A 8 6.98 -13.41 21.44
C VAL A 8 5.77 -14.34 21.48
N LYS A 9 5.43 -14.83 22.67
CA LYS A 9 4.32 -15.76 22.86
C LYS A 9 2.97 -15.07 22.72
N SER A 10 1.91 -15.86 22.59
CA SER A 10 0.54 -15.37 22.67
C SER A 10 0.34 -14.57 23.96
N GLY A 11 -0.33 -13.42 23.85
CA GLY A 11 -0.51 -12.48 24.96
C GLY A 11 -0.87 -11.08 24.47
N ILE A 12 -1.27 -10.24 25.42
CA ILE A 12 -1.52 -8.81 25.19
C ILE A 12 -0.38 -8.02 25.82
N TYR A 13 0.30 -7.23 25.00
CA TYR A 13 1.45 -6.42 25.36
C TYR A 13 1.06 -4.95 25.23
N ASN A 14 1.22 -4.18 26.31
CA ASN A 14 0.94 -2.73 26.32
C ASN A 14 2.27 -1.96 26.23
N GLU A 15 3.08 -2.31 25.24
CA GLU A 15 4.45 -1.81 25.08
C GLU A 15 4.59 -0.98 23.80
N TYR A 16 5.64 -0.15 23.80
CA TYR A 16 6.11 0.60 22.63
C TYR A 16 7.55 0.18 22.40
N LEU A 17 7.87 -0.22 21.17
CA LEU A 17 9.17 -0.80 20.85
C LEU A 17 10.01 0.21 20.07
N ILE A 18 11.21 0.48 20.57
CA ILE A 18 12.24 1.23 19.83
C ILE A 18 13.35 0.26 19.47
N ILE A 19 13.44 -0.06 18.18
CA ILE A 19 14.37 -1.06 17.65
C ILE A 19 15.56 -0.33 17.05
N ASN A 20 16.65 -0.26 17.82
CA ASN A 20 17.90 0.41 17.43
C ASN A 20 19.03 -0.57 17.08
N LYS A 21 18.74 -1.87 17.04
CA LYS A 21 19.69 -2.92 16.63
C LYS A 21 18.96 -3.93 15.75
N THR A 22 19.69 -4.48 14.78
CA THR A 22 19.19 -5.54 13.90
C THR A 22 18.58 -6.68 14.72
N ILE A 23 17.31 -6.98 14.45
CA ILE A 23 16.55 -7.97 15.22
C ILE A 23 15.52 -8.67 14.35
N ASP A 24 15.26 -9.92 14.68
CA ASP A 24 14.21 -10.72 14.07
C ASP A 24 13.16 -11.02 15.15
N ILE A 25 12.11 -10.20 15.23
CA ILE A 25 11.05 -10.32 16.22
C ILE A 25 9.81 -10.94 15.58
N ARG A 26 9.38 -12.07 16.15
CA ARG A 26 8.24 -12.85 15.64
C ARG A 26 7.21 -13.09 16.73
N GLY A 27 5.99 -12.64 16.50
CA GLY A 27 4.83 -13.08 17.26
C GLY A 27 4.44 -14.50 16.86
N GLU A 28 3.83 -15.22 17.80
CA GLU A 28 3.37 -16.60 17.60
C GLU A 28 2.23 -16.68 16.58
N SER A 29 1.30 -15.72 16.64
CA SER A 29 0.24 -15.52 15.66
C SER A 29 -0.33 -14.12 15.79
N PRO A 30 -0.68 -13.43 14.68
CA PRO A 30 -1.38 -12.15 14.79
C PRO A 30 -2.77 -12.28 15.44
N ASP A 31 -3.36 -13.47 15.51
CA ASP A 31 -4.63 -13.66 16.22
C ASP A 31 -4.49 -13.62 17.75
N THR A 32 -3.29 -13.88 18.28
CA THR A 32 -3.08 -14.09 19.72
C THR A 32 -1.92 -13.29 20.31
N THR A 33 -0.98 -12.81 19.52
CA THR A 33 0.14 -11.95 19.95
C THR A 33 -0.18 -10.50 19.61
N ILE A 34 -0.72 -9.77 20.59
CA ILE A 34 -1.33 -8.46 20.41
C ILE A 34 -0.48 -7.38 21.07
N ILE A 35 -0.01 -6.40 20.30
CA ILE A 35 0.55 -5.15 20.79
C ILE A 35 -0.57 -4.11 20.80
N LYS A 36 -0.97 -3.69 22.00
CA LYS A 36 -2.03 -2.71 22.21
C LYS A 36 -1.41 -1.35 22.50
N TYR A 37 -1.66 -0.40 21.61
CA TYR A 37 -1.17 0.98 21.68
C TYR A 37 -2.25 1.92 22.19
N GLU A 38 -1.94 2.73 23.19
CA GLU A 38 -2.84 3.75 23.74
C GLU A 38 -2.13 5.08 23.97
N LYS A 39 -2.38 6.06 23.10
CA LYS A 39 -1.90 7.43 23.33
C LYS A 39 -2.77 8.13 24.38
N ASN A 40 -2.41 7.93 25.65
CA ASN A 40 -3.10 8.49 26.79
C ASN A 40 -2.55 9.84 27.27
N ASN A 41 -1.30 10.20 26.93
CA ASN A 41 -0.64 11.47 27.32
C ASN A 41 0.42 11.91 26.29
N VAL A 42 0.84 13.19 26.34
CA VAL A 42 1.83 13.81 25.44
C VAL A 42 3.22 13.15 25.50
N SER A 43 3.56 12.47 26.61
CA SER A 43 4.84 11.81 26.80
C SER A 43 4.98 10.45 26.10
N ILE A 44 3.90 9.91 25.56
CA ILE A 44 3.92 8.61 24.87
C ILE A 44 4.41 8.84 23.44
N PRO A 45 5.38 8.04 22.95
CA PRO A 45 5.79 8.08 21.55
C PRO A 45 4.58 8.01 20.64
N ASP A 46 4.59 8.76 19.55
CA ASP A 46 3.54 8.71 18.52
C ASP A 46 3.44 7.35 17.81
N THR A 47 4.35 6.42 18.10
CA THR A 47 4.57 5.19 17.34
C THR A 47 4.55 3.96 18.24
N ALA A 48 3.86 2.88 17.84
CA ALA A 48 3.88 1.61 18.57
C ALA A 48 5.19 0.84 18.36
N ILE A 49 5.66 0.71 17.12
CA ILE A 49 6.99 0.14 16.80
C ILE A 49 7.78 1.14 15.96
N PHE A 50 8.86 1.66 16.52
CA PHE A 50 9.79 2.52 15.81
C PHE A 50 11.06 1.74 15.42
N LEU A 51 11.27 1.58 14.11
CA LEU A 51 12.33 0.79 13.51
C LEU A 51 13.46 1.66 12.97
N ASN A 52 14.57 1.75 13.72
CA ASN A 52 15.76 2.56 13.39
C ASN A 52 16.97 1.72 12.94
N ALA A 53 16.87 0.39 12.95
CA ALA A 53 17.96 -0.47 12.55
C ALA A 53 17.64 -1.22 11.28
N ASP A 54 18.64 -1.35 10.41
CA ASP A 54 18.53 -2.10 9.18
C ASP A 54 18.43 -3.62 9.42
N ASN A 55 17.98 -4.33 8.40
CA ASN A 55 17.94 -5.80 8.35
C ASN A 55 17.07 -6.43 9.44
N CYS A 56 16.06 -5.71 9.92
CA CYS A 56 15.12 -6.24 10.90
C CYS A 56 13.97 -6.99 10.24
N THR A 57 13.36 -7.90 11.00
CA THR A 57 12.10 -8.54 10.62
C THR A 57 11.09 -8.36 11.74
N ILE A 58 9.90 -7.84 11.42
CA ILE A 58 8.74 -7.74 12.30
C ILE A 58 7.62 -8.59 11.69
N THR A 59 7.20 -9.65 12.36
CA THR A 59 6.16 -10.54 11.81
C THR A 59 5.29 -11.21 12.86
N GLY A 60 4.04 -11.55 12.49
CA GLY A 60 3.16 -12.36 13.33
C GLY A 60 2.50 -11.60 14.48
N PHE A 61 2.37 -10.28 14.37
CA PHE A 61 1.74 -9.45 15.39
C PHE A 61 0.39 -8.90 14.94
N LYS A 62 -0.54 -8.76 15.87
CA LYS A 62 -1.62 -7.77 15.76
C LYS A 62 -1.24 -6.52 16.53
N ILE A 63 -1.16 -5.40 15.84
CA ILE A 63 -0.80 -4.09 16.40
C ILE A 63 -2.03 -3.21 16.28
N ILE A 64 -2.59 -2.78 17.40
CA ILE A 64 -3.87 -2.06 17.41
C ILE A 64 -3.80 -0.82 18.28
N CYS A 65 -4.25 0.30 17.73
CA CYS A 65 -4.48 1.52 18.49
C CYS A 65 -5.90 1.51 19.07
N THR A 66 -6.05 1.61 20.39
CA THR A 66 -7.39 1.57 21.03
C THR A 66 -7.94 2.94 21.40
N LYS A 67 -7.19 4.01 21.09
CA LYS A 67 -7.67 5.39 21.23
C LYS A 67 -7.16 6.22 20.05
N ASN A 68 -8.07 6.58 19.14
CA ASN A 68 -7.75 7.35 17.95
C ASN A 68 -7.01 8.65 18.31
N SER A 69 -5.83 8.84 17.71
CA SER A 69 -5.05 10.07 17.75
C SER A 69 -4.68 10.45 16.34
N LEU A 70 -4.60 11.75 16.03
CA LEU A 70 -4.33 12.26 14.68
C LEU A 70 -2.86 12.14 14.24
N ASP A 71 -2.03 11.56 15.09
CA ASP A 71 -0.60 11.39 14.87
C ASP A 71 -0.09 9.99 15.25
N SER A 72 -0.98 9.04 15.58
CA SER A 72 -0.56 7.69 15.96
C SER A 72 -0.06 6.88 14.77
N ILE A 73 1.04 6.15 14.95
CA ILE A 73 1.68 5.33 13.93
C ILE A 73 1.81 3.90 14.46
N GLY A 74 1.39 2.91 13.67
CA GLY A 74 1.56 1.50 14.02
C GLY A 74 3.03 1.11 13.97
N ILE A 75 3.60 1.13 12.76
CA ILE A 75 5.03 0.89 12.54
C ILE A 75 5.63 2.06 11.78
N LYS A 76 6.60 2.75 12.39
CA LYS A 76 7.43 3.76 11.72
C LYS A 76 8.76 3.15 11.33
N ILE A 77 9.10 3.21 10.06
CA ILE A 77 10.34 2.67 9.49
C ILE A 77 11.23 3.86 9.13
N ASN A 78 12.40 3.94 9.76
CA ASN A 78 13.43 4.96 9.55
C ASN A 78 14.80 4.31 9.28
N SER A 79 14.75 3.15 8.62
CA SER A 79 15.90 2.30 8.30
C SER A 79 15.60 1.50 7.03
N SER A 80 16.60 0.82 6.50
CA SER A 80 16.56 0.14 5.21
C SER A 80 16.66 -1.38 5.34
N ASN A 81 16.30 -2.10 4.27
CA ASN A 81 16.41 -3.56 4.20
C ASN A 81 15.58 -4.30 5.28
N ASN A 82 14.47 -3.73 5.73
CA ASN A 82 13.61 -4.35 6.73
C ASN A 82 12.46 -5.15 6.12
N ASN A 83 11.98 -6.13 6.86
CA ASN A 83 10.85 -6.98 6.49
C ASN A 83 9.69 -6.80 7.48
N ILE A 84 8.58 -6.24 7.01
CA ILE A 84 7.32 -6.15 7.77
C ILE A 84 6.34 -7.15 7.15
N LEU A 85 6.17 -8.30 7.79
CA LEU A 85 5.55 -9.47 7.18
C LEU A 85 4.37 -9.99 8.01
N ASN A 86 3.24 -10.34 7.40
CA ASN A 86 2.17 -11.11 8.05
C ASN A 86 1.67 -10.50 9.37
N ASN A 87 1.51 -9.18 9.43
CA ASN A 87 0.95 -8.49 10.59
C ASN A 87 -0.49 -8.03 10.32
N ILE A 88 -1.25 -7.87 11.40
CA ILE A 88 -2.56 -7.18 11.37
C ILE A 88 -2.36 -5.84 12.08
N ILE A 89 -2.45 -4.73 11.35
CA ILE A 89 -2.25 -3.39 11.90
C ILE A 89 -3.54 -2.59 11.71
N SER A 90 -4.01 -1.90 12.74
CA SER A 90 -5.29 -1.19 12.62
C SER A 90 -5.49 -0.02 13.58
N ALA A 91 -6.38 0.89 13.15
CA ALA A 91 -6.89 2.02 13.92
C ALA A 91 -5.86 3.11 14.28
N PHE A 92 -4.73 3.15 13.56
CA PHE A 92 -3.76 4.23 13.69
C PHE A 92 -4.11 5.41 12.79
N TYR A 93 -3.50 6.58 13.00
CA TYR A 93 -3.51 7.60 11.95
C TYR A 93 -2.79 7.10 10.69
N LYS A 94 -1.61 6.47 10.89
CA LYS A 94 -0.86 5.73 9.85
C LYS A 94 -0.58 4.31 10.33
N ASP A 95 -1.06 3.29 9.66
CA ASP A 95 -0.73 1.91 10.09
C ASP A 95 0.76 1.63 9.89
N ILE A 96 1.29 1.94 8.69
CA ILE A 96 2.73 1.89 8.39
C ILE A 96 3.20 3.23 7.83
N TYR A 97 4.34 3.72 8.32
CA TYR A 97 4.98 4.92 7.81
C TYR A 97 6.44 4.64 7.40
N LEU A 98 6.72 4.67 6.10
CA LEU A 98 8.07 4.70 5.55
C LEU A 98 8.58 6.15 5.58
N TYR A 99 9.51 6.43 6.49
CA TYR A 99 9.92 7.79 6.81
C TYR A 99 11.29 8.13 6.25
N SER A 100 11.30 9.01 5.24
CA SER A 100 12.44 9.78 4.69
C SER A 100 13.75 9.02 4.49
N TYR A 101 14.14 8.88 3.23
CA TYR A 101 15.36 8.24 2.76
C TYR A 101 15.50 6.77 3.19
N THR A 102 14.37 6.07 3.38
CA THR A 102 14.38 4.62 3.59
C THR A 102 14.36 3.89 2.27
N GLU A 103 15.15 2.82 2.16
CA GLU A 103 15.25 2.02 0.95
C GLU A 103 15.14 0.52 1.18
N ASN A 104 14.73 -0.21 0.13
CA ASN A 104 14.76 -1.67 0.08
C ASN A 104 13.98 -2.36 1.20
N ASN A 105 12.94 -1.74 1.74
CA ASN A 105 12.06 -2.39 2.70
C ASN A 105 11.02 -3.23 1.99
N THR A 106 10.66 -4.36 2.60
CA THR A 106 9.60 -5.26 2.15
C THR A 106 8.43 -5.17 3.11
N ILE A 107 7.28 -4.74 2.61
CA ILE A 107 5.99 -4.73 3.33
C ILE A 107 5.11 -5.75 2.64
N PHE A 108 4.96 -6.93 3.25
CA PHE A 108 4.39 -8.09 2.58
C PHE A 108 3.32 -8.81 3.40
N SER A 109 2.19 -9.10 2.75
CA SER A 109 1.12 -9.94 3.31
C SER A 109 0.58 -9.43 4.66
N ASN A 110 0.52 -8.11 4.84
CA ASN A 110 -0.09 -7.49 6.02
C ASN A 110 -1.57 -7.18 5.76
N ILE A 111 -2.36 -7.15 6.83
CA ILE A 111 -3.74 -6.67 6.84
C ILE A 111 -3.75 -5.31 7.55
N LEU A 112 -4.04 -4.24 6.81
CA LEU A 112 -4.05 -2.86 7.29
C LEU A 112 -5.48 -2.32 7.22
N SER A 113 -5.99 -1.73 8.31
CA SER A 113 -7.39 -1.33 8.34
C SER A 113 -7.75 -0.21 9.31
N ASN A 114 -8.80 0.53 8.96
CA ASN A 114 -9.40 1.58 9.80
C ASN A 114 -8.43 2.71 10.16
N ALA A 115 -7.41 2.94 9.34
CA ALA A 115 -6.47 4.05 9.50
C ALA A 115 -6.87 5.28 8.69
N SER A 116 -6.23 6.45 8.92
CA SER A 116 -6.33 7.53 7.93
C SER A 116 -5.47 7.25 6.70
N PHE A 117 -4.30 6.65 6.92
CA PHE A 117 -3.35 6.19 5.92
C PHE A 117 -3.00 4.73 6.23
N GLY A 118 -3.28 3.80 5.31
CA GLY A 118 -2.82 2.42 5.47
C GLY A 118 -1.29 2.38 5.45
N ILE A 119 -0.70 2.86 4.35
CA ILE A 119 0.74 3.08 4.23
C ILE A 119 0.97 4.51 3.75
N ASP A 120 1.80 5.24 4.47
CA ASP A 120 2.36 6.52 4.04
C ASP A 120 3.84 6.32 3.68
N ALA A 121 4.22 6.66 2.45
CA ALA A 121 5.60 6.64 1.98
C ALA A 121 6.06 8.07 1.68
N TYR A 122 6.94 8.57 2.54
CA TYR A 122 7.52 9.91 2.38
C TYR A 122 8.99 9.79 2.04
N ASN A 123 9.36 10.27 0.86
CA ASN A 123 10.73 10.32 0.35
C ASN A 123 11.47 8.98 0.50
N SER A 124 10.81 7.87 0.17
CA SER A 124 11.29 6.50 0.42
C SER A 124 11.31 5.70 -0.88
N HIS A 125 12.42 5.04 -1.18
CA HIS A 125 12.70 4.54 -2.54
C HIS A 125 12.91 3.02 -2.57
N LYS A 126 12.71 2.40 -3.73
CA LYS A 126 13.08 0.99 -3.95
C LYS A 126 12.46 -0.01 -2.97
N ASN A 127 11.29 0.31 -2.41
CA ASN A 127 10.57 -0.58 -1.50
C ASN A 127 9.65 -1.51 -2.28
N ASN A 128 9.44 -2.71 -1.76
CA ASN A 128 8.50 -3.68 -2.27
C ASN A 128 7.29 -3.76 -1.34
N ILE A 129 6.13 -3.33 -1.82
CA ILE A 129 4.87 -3.33 -1.10
C ILE A 129 3.95 -4.28 -1.84
N SER A 130 3.81 -5.51 -1.34
CA SER A 130 3.08 -6.55 -2.07
C SER A 130 2.23 -7.47 -1.22
N LYS A 131 1.15 -7.99 -1.83
CA LYS A 131 0.20 -8.91 -1.19
C LYS A 131 -0.47 -8.38 0.08
N ASN A 132 -0.49 -7.08 0.32
CA ASN A 132 -1.17 -6.50 1.47
C ASN A 132 -2.66 -6.32 1.19
N ASN A 133 -3.48 -6.46 2.22
CA ASN A 133 -4.90 -6.14 2.20
C ASN A 133 -5.14 -4.84 2.97
N ILE A 134 -5.49 -3.77 2.27
CA ILE A 134 -5.57 -2.40 2.81
C ILE A 134 -6.99 -1.89 2.65
N THR A 135 -7.69 -1.74 3.78
CA THR A 135 -9.15 -1.57 3.77
C THR A 135 -9.67 -0.52 4.74
N SER A 136 -10.79 0.11 4.38
CA SER A 136 -11.51 1.05 5.25
C SER A 136 -10.62 2.20 5.74
N CYS A 137 -9.63 2.61 4.95
CA CYS A 137 -8.81 3.77 5.26
C CYS A 137 -9.60 5.04 4.97
N LYS A 138 -9.69 5.94 5.96
CA LYS A 138 -10.46 7.18 5.88
C LYS A 138 -10.00 8.09 4.74
N THR A 139 -8.69 8.09 4.44
CA THR A 139 -8.13 8.95 3.41
C THR A 139 -7.43 8.15 2.32
N TYR A 140 -6.33 7.46 2.62
CA TYR A 140 -5.53 6.77 1.60
C TYR A 140 -5.24 5.34 2.03
N GLY A 141 -5.47 4.37 1.14
CA GLY A 141 -4.89 3.04 1.31
C GLY A 141 -3.37 3.14 1.28
N ILE A 142 -2.82 3.67 0.18
CA ILE A 142 -1.43 4.11 0.07
C ILE A 142 -1.37 5.57 -0.34
N TYR A 143 -0.52 6.35 0.33
CA TYR A 143 -0.10 7.68 -0.09
C TYR A 143 1.41 7.71 -0.29
N THR A 144 1.86 8.29 -1.40
CA THR A 144 3.29 8.49 -1.66
C THR A 144 3.59 9.96 -1.93
N LEU A 145 4.76 10.41 -1.46
CA LEU A 145 5.30 11.74 -1.73
C LEU A 145 6.81 11.65 -1.94
N GLY A 146 7.30 11.97 -3.14
CA GLY A 146 8.74 11.93 -3.46
C GLY A 146 9.36 10.54 -3.38
N SER A 147 8.60 9.47 -3.63
CA SER A 147 8.99 8.09 -3.33
C SER A 147 9.14 7.27 -4.61
N ASP A 148 10.34 7.28 -5.17
CA ASP A 148 10.63 6.72 -6.50
C ASP A 148 11.04 5.23 -6.48
N TYR A 149 10.92 4.57 -7.64
CA TYR A 149 11.39 3.19 -7.86
C TYR A 149 10.77 2.14 -6.94
N ASN A 150 9.59 2.38 -6.38
CA ASN A 150 8.87 1.38 -5.57
C ASN A 150 8.04 0.44 -6.44
N ILE A 151 7.80 -0.76 -5.92
CA ILE A 151 6.94 -1.78 -6.52
C ILE A 151 5.71 -1.96 -5.64
N TYR A 152 4.53 -1.79 -6.24
CA TYR A 152 3.23 -2.03 -5.61
C TYR A 152 2.51 -3.16 -6.34
N SER A 153 2.60 -4.39 -5.82
CA SER A 153 2.09 -5.56 -6.55
C SER A 153 1.20 -6.50 -5.75
N SER A 154 0.18 -7.05 -6.41
CA SER A 154 -0.73 -8.03 -5.79
C SER A 154 -1.41 -7.55 -4.51
N ASN A 155 -1.53 -6.24 -4.28
CA ASN A 155 -2.23 -5.72 -3.12
C ASN A 155 -3.74 -5.65 -3.40
N THR A 156 -4.52 -5.67 -2.33
CA THR A 156 -5.96 -5.42 -2.35
C THR A 156 -6.26 -4.09 -1.68
N PHE A 157 -6.96 -3.20 -2.38
CA PHE A 157 -7.41 -1.91 -1.88
C PHE A 157 -8.92 -1.85 -1.95
N SER A 158 -9.58 -1.80 -0.78
CA SER A 158 -11.03 -1.66 -0.77
C SER A 158 -11.64 -0.79 0.31
N ASN A 159 -12.76 -0.16 -0.02
CA ASN A 159 -13.50 0.72 0.89
C ASN A 159 -12.65 1.90 1.42
N ASN A 160 -11.66 2.35 0.65
CA ASN A 160 -10.86 3.52 0.98
C ASN A 160 -11.41 4.76 0.25
N ASN A 161 -11.12 5.96 0.74
CA ASN A 161 -11.40 7.15 -0.07
C ASN A 161 -10.52 7.14 -1.33
N TYR A 162 -9.21 6.99 -1.19
CA TYR A 162 -8.30 6.70 -2.30
C TYR A 162 -7.69 5.31 -2.08
N GLY A 163 -7.75 4.42 -3.07
CA GLY A 163 -7.02 3.16 -3.02
C GLY A 163 -5.50 3.44 -2.95
N ILE A 164 -4.99 4.12 -3.98
CA ILE A 164 -3.60 4.61 -4.03
C ILE A 164 -3.57 6.05 -4.53
N ARG A 165 -2.75 6.89 -3.89
CA ARG A 165 -2.40 8.22 -4.38
C ARG A 165 -0.89 8.37 -4.51
N ILE A 166 -0.41 8.60 -5.74
CA ILE A 166 0.98 8.85 -6.06
C ILE A 166 1.19 10.34 -6.31
N LYS A 167 2.02 11.00 -5.49
CA LYS A 167 2.31 12.43 -5.62
C LYS A 167 3.82 12.67 -5.78
N GLY A 168 4.21 13.35 -6.87
CA GLY A 168 5.60 13.70 -7.13
C GLY A 168 6.58 12.53 -6.97
N SER A 169 6.18 11.34 -7.42
CA SER A 169 6.96 10.11 -7.30
C SER A 169 7.02 9.45 -8.67
N GLU A 170 8.22 9.04 -9.09
CA GLU A 170 8.51 8.59 -10.44
C GLU A 170 9.04 7.16 -10.49
N TYR A 171 8.94 6.54 -11.67
CA TYR A 171 9.51 5.22 -11.96
C TYR A 171 9.02 4.09 -11.04
N ASN A 172 7.79 4.19 -10.53
CA ASN A 172 7.16 3.12 -9.76
C ASN A 172 6.42 2.15 -10.69
N GLU A 173 6.33 0.90 -10.26
CA GLU A 173 5.56 -0.15 -10.94
C GLU A 173 4.36 -0.56 -10.09
N LEU A 174 3.17 -0.53 -10.68
CA LEU A 174 1.91 -0.89 -10.03
C LEU A 174 1.22 -1.98 -10.84
N PHE A 175 1.22 -3.22 -10.34
CA PHE A 175 0.66 -4.33 -11.12
C PHE A 175 0.00 -5.44 -10.31
N SER A 176 -0.92 -6.17 -10.95
CA SER A 176 -1.67 -7.26 -10.31
C SER A 176 -2.48 -6.85 -9.09
N ASN A 177 -2.79 -5.56 -8.90
CA ASN A 177 -3.54 -5.10 -7.73
C ASN A 177 -5.06 -5.22 -7.95
N LYS A 178 -5.81 -5.54 -6.89
CA LYS A 178 -7.27 -5.50 -6.85
C LYS A 178 -7.71 -4.17 -6.21
N VAL A 179 -8.34 -3.29 -6.98
CA VAL A 179 -8.72 -1.94 -6.56
C VAL A 179 -10.23 -1.76 -6.69
N TYR A 180 -10.96 -1.95 -5.59
CA TYR A 180 -12.41 -1.97 -5.66
C TYR A 180 -13.15 -1.26 -4.52
N ASN A 181 -14.35 -0.74 -4.79
CA ASN A 181 -15.18 -0.02 -3.82
C ASN A 181 -14.45 1.16 -3.14
N ASN A 182 -13.52 1.82 -3.84
CA ASN A 182 -12.91 3.06 -3.35
C ASN A 182 -13.64 4.27 -3.93
N THR A 183 -13.46 5.48 -3.38
CA THR A 183 -13.96 6.68 -4.08
C THR A 183 -13.12 6.97 -5.33
N TYR A 184 -11.80 6.96 -5.16
CA TYR A 184 -10.81 6.98 -6.24
C TYR A 184 -10.03 5.67 -6.20
N GLY A 185 -9.94 4.93 -7.30
CA GLY A 185 -9.13 3.73 -7.37
C GLY A 185 -7.64 4.06 -7.27
N MET A 186 -7.08 4.69 -8.30
CA MET A 186 -5.72 5.24 -8.30
C MET A 186 -5.69 6.70 -8.76
N LEU A 187 -4.87 7.54 -8.11
CA LEU A 187 -4.67 8.93 -8.50
C LEU A 187 -3.18 9.29 -8.63
N PHE A 188 -2.78 9.88 -9.76
CA PHE A 188 -1.43 10.38 -10.02
C PHE A 188 -1.45 11.90 -10.25
N CYS A 189 -0.59 12.64 -9.55
CA CYS A 189 -0.52 14.10 -9.69
C CYS A 189 0.83 14.71 -9.28
N CYS A 190 0.98 16.01 -9.50
CA CYS A 190 2.07 16.85 -8.97
C CYS A 190 3.48 16.31 -9.28
N GLY A 191 3.73 15.94 -10.54
CA GLY A 191 5.03 15.42 -10.97
C GLY A 191 5.21 13.90 -10.86
N ALA A 192 4.15 13.13 -10.53
CA ALA A 192 4.21 11.68 -10.49
C ALA A 192 4.27 11.02 -11.88
N ARG A 193 5.37 11.20 -12.61
CA ARG A 193 5.55 10.78 -14.01
C ARG A 193 6.30 9.46 -14.12
N ASN A 194 6.30 8.89 -15.33
CA ASN A 194 7.12 7.72 -15.69
C ASN A 194 6.82 6.47 -14.84
N ASN A 195 5.62 6.36 -14.27
CA ASN A 195 5.17 5.16 -13.59
C ASN A 195 4.53 4.19 -14.61
N ILE A 196 4.59 2.89 -14.33
CA ILE A 196 4.02 1.84 -15.19
C ILE A 196 2.92 1.11 -14.40
N ILE A 197 1.70 1.09 -14.97
CA ILE A 197 0.50 0.55 -14.34
C ILE A 197 -0.13 -0.49 -15.28
N TYR A 198 -0.10 -1.76 -14.90
CA TYR A 198 -0.61 -2.84 -15.76
C TYR A 198 -1.16 -4.00 -14.96
N TYR A 199 -2.05 -4.79 -15.57
CA TYR A 199 -2.65 -5.99 -14.99
C TYR A 199 -3.37 -5.73 -13.65
N ASN A 200 -3.89 -4.52 -13.43
CA ASN A 200 -4.69 -4.20 -12.26
C ASN A 200 -6.18 -4.41 -12.54
N ASN A 201 -6.95 -4.77 -11.51
CA ASN A 201 -8.39 -4.96 -11.57
C ASN A 201 -9.10 -3.77 -10.90
N PHE A 202 -9.69 -2.88 -11.70
CA PHE A 202 -10.48 -1.75 -11.22
C PHE A 202 -11.97 -2.11 -11.24
N LYS A 203 -12.62 -2.03 -10.07
CA LYS A 203 -14.03 -2.38 -9.95
C LYS A 203 -14.80 -1.52 -8.95
N GLN A 204 -15.93 -0.96 -9.35
CA GLN A 204 -16.88 -0.27 -8.49
C GLN A 204 -16.25 0.88 -7.71
N ASN A 205 -15.27 1.57 -8.30
CA ASN A 205 -14.75 2.80 -7.71
C ASN A 205 -15.69 3.95 -8.05
N SER A 206 -16.21 4.65 -7.04
CA SER A 206 -17.45 5.43 -7.19
C SER A 206 -17.30 6.76 -7.92
N LEU A 207 -16.10 7.34 -7.95
CA LEU A 207 -15.84 8.59 -8.67
C LEU A 207 -14.92 8.38 -9.87
N TYR A 208 -13.78 7.70 -9.68
CA TYR A 208 -12.89 7.32 -10.78
C TYR A 208 -12.21 5.98 -10.50
N ASN A 209 -12.21 5.08 -11.49
CA ASN A 209 -11.32 3.92 -11.49
C ASN A 209 -9.85 4.37 -11.46
N ALA A 210 -9.49 5.31 -12.33
CA ALA A 210 -8.18 5.95 -12.34
C ALA A 210 -8.29 7.43 -12.72
N LYS A 211 -7.42 8.24 -12.12
CA LYS A 211 -7.19 9.63 -12.52
C LYS A 211 -5.69 9.92 -12.61
N ASP A 212 -5.24 10.41 -13.75
CA ASP A 212 -3.84 10.71 -14.01
C ASP A 212 -3.70 12.11 -14.60
N ASP A 213 -3.31 13.08 -13.77
CA ASP A 213 -3.12 14.48 -14.15
C ASP A 213 -1.68 14.75 -14.67
N VAL A 214 -0.90 13.70 -14.95
CA VAL A 214 0.49 13.77 -15.39
C VAL A 214 0.74 12.77 -16.52
N SER A 215 1.96 12.27 -16.73
CA SER A 215 2.27 11.34 -17.84
C SER A 215 2.82 10.03 -17.30
N ASN A 216 2.02 8.96 -17.42
CA ASN A 216 2.38 7.60 -17.03
C ASN A 216 1.92 6.59 -18.08
N GLN A 217 2.47 5.37 -18.00
CA GLN A 217 2.13 4.29 -18.89
C GLN A 217 1.12 3.35 -18.23
N TRP A 218 -0.08 3.20 -18.81
CA TRP A 218 -1.17 2.39 -18.27
C TRP A 218 -1.26 0.99 -18.90
N ASP A 219 -0.13 0.50 -19.38
CA ASP A 219 0.07 -0.86 -19.90
C ASP A 219 1.58 -1.19 -19.91
N ASN A 220 1.96 -2.44 -20.13
CA ASN A 220 3.38 -2.83 -20.25
C ASN A 220 3.86 -3.04 -21.69
N GLY A 221 3.11 -2.55 -22.69
CA GLY A 221 3.37 -2.78 -24.11
C GLY A 221 2.71 -4.05 -24.67
N THR A 222 2.18 -4.93 -23.83
CA THR A 222 1.48 -6.16 -24.24
C THR A 222 0.12 -6.34 -23.58
N VAL A 223 0.00 -5.94 -22.31
CA VAL A 223 -1.22 -6.02 -21.50
C VAL A 223 -1.41 -4.75 -20.69
N GLY A 224 -2.67 -4.34 -20.59
CA GLY A 224 -3.15 -3.21 -19.83
C GLY A 224 -3.83 -3.66 -18.55
N ASN A 225 -4.88 -2.95 -18.15
CA ASN A 225 -5.65 -3.16 -16.94
C ASN A 225 -7.08 -3.58 -17.27
N PHE A 226 -7.78 -4.14 -16.29
CA PHE A 226 -9.21 -4.40 -16.38
C PHE A 226 -10.00 -3.23 -15.79
N TRP A 227 -11.05 -2.83 -16.49
CA TRP A 227 -11.92 -1.71 -16.16
C TRP A 227 -13.37 -2.19 -16.17
N ASP A 228 -14.06 -2.11 -15.04
CA ASP A 228 -15.43 -2.62 -14.94
C ASP A 228 -16.47 -1.76 -15.69
N ASP A 229 -16.13 -0.51 -15.99
CA ASP A 229 -16.93 0.44 -16.78
C ASP A 229 -16.59 0.40 -18.29
N TYR A 230 -15.72 -0.52 -18.73
CA TYR A 230 -15.22 -0.55 -20.11
C TYR A 230 -16.34 -0.68 -21.15
N GLU A 231 -17.22 -1.68 -20.98
CA GLU A 231 -18.28 -1.98 -21.97
C GLU A 231 -19.30 -0.85 -22.07
N GLU A 232 -19.59 -0.17 -20.96
CA GLU A 232 -20.46 1.01 -20.95
C GLU A 232 -19.83 2.18 -21.72
N LYS A 233 -18.52 2.39 -21.53
CA LYS A 233 -17.78 3.49 -22.15
C LYS A 233 -17.48 3.27 -23.63
N TYR A 234 -17.31 2.02 -24.05
CA TYR A 234 -16.93 1.63 -25.40
C TYR A 234 -17.84 0.51 -25.94
N PRO A 235 -19.14 0.76 -26.17
CA PRO A 235 -20.11 -0.27 -26.55
C PRO A 235 -19.82 -0.95 -27.89
N GLU A 236 -19.05 -0.30 -28.78
CA GLU A 236 -18.67 -0.82 -30.10
C GLU A 236 -17.30 -1.51 -30.11
N ALA A 237 -16.64 -1.62 -28.95
CA ALA A 237 -15.33 -2.27 -28.87
C ALA A 237 -15.44 -3.78 -29.11
N VAL A 238 -14.39 -4.33 -29.73
CA VAL A 238 -14.33 -5.76 -30.09
C VAL A 238 -13.26 -6.45 -29.24
N LYS A 239 -13.62 -7.62 -28.70
CA LYS A 239 -12.73 -8.50 -27.94
C LYS A 239 -11.81 -9.26 -28.91
N THR A 240 -10.50 -9.14 -28.74
CA THR A 240 -9.50 -9.89 -29.52
C THR A 240 -8.42 -10.42 -28.58
N ASN A 241 -8.29 -11.75 -28.49
CA ASN A 241 -7.26 -12.41 -27.66
C ASN A 241 -7.22 -11.94 -26.19
N GLY A 242 -8.38 -11.73 -25.56
CA GLY A 242 -8.48 -11.30 -24.16
C GLY A 242 -8.24 -9.80 -23.91
N ILE A 243 -7.99 -9.02 -24.96
CA ILE A 243 -7.81 -7.56 -24.92
C ILE A 243 -8.92 -6.89 -25.74
N TRP A 244 -9.36 -5.72 -25.33
CA TRP A 244 -10.24 -4.89 -26.13
C TRP A 244 -9.47 -4.07 -27.16
N ASN A 245 -10.00 -3.98 -28.38
CA ASN A 245 -9.35 -3.28 -29.50
C ASN A 245 -9.35 -1.74 -29.39
N THR A 246 -10.11 -1.17 -28.46
CA THR A 246 -10.23 0.28 -28.27
C THR A 246 -9.46 0.68 -27.01
N PRO A 247 -8.47 1.58 -27.10
CA PRO A 247 -7.76 2.05 -25.90
C PRO A 247 -8.71 2.67 -24.86
N TYR A 248 -8.45 2.39 -23.60
CA TYR A 248 -9.20 2.98 -22.49
C TYR A 248 -8.57 4.32 -22.10
N ASN A 249 -9.34 5.39 -22.22
CA ASN A 249 -8.89 6.74 -21.86
C ASN A 249 -8.90 6.92 -20.34
N ILE A 250 -7.76 7.28 -19.77
CA ILE A 250 -7.63 7.59 -18.35
C ILE A 250 -8.10 9.02 -18.10
N THR A 251 -8.91 9.23 -17.06
CA THR A 251 -9.37 10.58 -16.72
C THR A 251 -8.19 11.46 -16.27
N GLY A 252 -8.13 12.72 -16.73
CA GLY A 252 -7.07 13.67 -16.39
C GLY A 252 -6.39 14.21 -17.63
N ASP A 253 -5.09 13.95 -17.78
CA ASP A 253 -4.30 14.25 -18.98
C ASP A 253 -4.58 13.22 -20.10
N LYS A 254 -3.81 13.24 -21.19
CA LYS A 254 -4.01 12.43 -22.40
C LYS A 254 -3.48 10.99 -22.29
N ASN A 255 -3.48 10.40 -21.09
CA ASN A 255 -3.01 9.02 -20.91
C ASN A 255 -4.07 8.02 -21.34
N VAL A 256 -3.60 6.89 -21.87
CA VAL A 256 -4.45 5.78 -22.29
C VAL A 256 -3.83 4.47 -21.86
N ASP A 257 -4.69 3.51 -21.53
CA ASP A 257 -4.35 2.10 -21.53
C ASP A 257 -4.61 1.57 -22.95
N ARG A 258 -3.53 1.16 -23.63
CA ARG A 258 -3.61 0.70 -25.02
C ARG A 258 -4.06 -0.75 -25.16
N TYR A 259 -3.98 -1.53 -24.09
CA TYR A 259 -4.26 -2.96 -24.11
C TYR A 259 -5.24 -3.38 -22.99
N PRO A 260 -6.41 -2.73 -22.86
CA PRO A 260 -7.33 -2.98 -21.77
C PRO A 260 -7.83 -4.42 -21.80
N LEU A 261 -7.79 -5.07 -20.64
CA LEU A 261 -8.13 -6.48 -20.48
C LEU A 261 -9.65 -6.70 -20.45
N VAL A 262 -10.10 -7.77 -21.09
CA VAL A 262 -11.52 -8.19 -21.07
C VAL A 262 -11.89 -8.82 -19.73
N LEU A 263 -10.96 -9.57 -19.13
CA LEU A 263 -11.10 -10.26 -17.84
C LEU A 263 -9.70 -10.38 -17.21
N ILE A 264 -9.64 -10.57 -15.89
CA ILE A 264 -8.45 -11.04 -15.18
C ILE A 264 -8.81 -12.41 -14.60
N GLU A 265 -8.02 -13.44 -14.91
CA GLU A 265 -8.16 -14.74 -14.25
C GLU A 265 -7.91 -14.58 -12.74
N ASP A 266 -8.75 -15.16 -11.90
CA ASP A 266 -8.67 -15.01 -10.44
C ASP A 266 -7.28 -15.42 -9.93
N ILE A 267 -6.49 -14.42 -9.53
CA ILE A 267 -5.20 -14.57 -8.81
C ILE A 267 -5.45 -14.68 -7.31
#